data_AF-A0A0D7X600-F1
#
_entry.id   AF-A0A0D7X600-F1
#
_cell.length_a   1.000
_cell.length_b   1.000
_cell.length_c   1.000
_cell.angle_alpha   90.00
_cell.angle_beta   90.00
_cell.angle_gamma   90.00
#
_symmetry.space_group_name_H-M   'P 1'
#
loop_
_entity.id
_entity.type
_entity.pdbx_description
1 polymer ?
#
loop_
_entity_poly.entity_id
_entity_poly.type
_entity_poly.pdbx_seq_one_letter_code
_entity_poly.pdbx_strand_id
1 'polypeptide(L)'
;MARLLCKCGEYLSTVEAPNDVQLHVYTDKEWDDIINMGDLIDPLSIPDPKNEVWHCTNCGRIYVFNEDNTVKRIYSLEEDTEK
;
A
#
# COMPACT_ATOMS: atom_id res chain seq x y z
N MET A 1 0.10 6.33 -16.03
CA MET A 1 0.61 7.16 -14.91
C MET A 1 -0.58 7.49 -14.03
N ALA A 2 -0.66 6.90 -12.84
CA ALA A 2 -1.72 7.20 -11.89
C ALA A 2 -1.26 8.35 -10.99
N ARG A 3 -2.13 9.34 -10.77
CA ARG A 3 -1.90 10.46 -9.86
C ARG A 3 -3.11 10.59 -8.95
N LEU A 4 -2.90 10.68 -7.65
CA LEU A 4 -3.95 10.88 -6.66
C LEU A 4 -3.63 12.12 -5.84
N LEU A 5 -4.60 13.02 -5.69
CA LEU A 5 -4.48 14.14 -4.76
C LEU A 5 -4.89 13.67 -3.36
N CYS A 6 -3.95 13.65 -2.43
CA CYS A 6 -4.26 13.39 -1.03
C CYS A 6 -5.05 14.57 -0.44
N LYS A 7 -5.90 14.34 0.59
CA LYS A 7 -6.60 15.51 1.19
C LYS A 7 -5.70 16.44 2.03
N CYS A 8 -4.44 16.10 2.24
CA CYS A 8 -3.46 17.07 2.78
C CYS A 8 -2.98 18.06 1.71
N GLY A 9 -3.32 17.86 0.44
CA GLY A 9 -2.89 18.68 -0.69
C GLY A 9 -1.69 18.13 -1.46
N GLU A 10 -1.07 17.05 -0.97
CA GLU A 10 0.08 16.41 -1.62
C GLU A 10 -0.34 15.55 -2.82
N TYR A 11 0.44 15.60 -3.90
CA TYR A 11 0.24 14.72 -5.06
C TYR A 11 0.98 13.41 -4.87
N LEU A 12 0.23 12.32 -4.85
CA LEU A 12 0.75 10.96 -4.84
C LEU A 12 0.94 10.48 -6.28
N SER A 13 2.16 10.10 -6.62
CA SER A 13 2.56 9.66 -7.95
C SER A 13 3.38 8.38 -7.83
N THR A 14 3.05 7.38 -8.63
CA THR A 14 3.82 6.12 -8.72
C THR A 14 4.93 6.18 -9.77
N VAL A 15 5.16 7.35 -10.38
CA VAL A 15 6.09 7.54 -11.50
C VAL A 15 7.49 7.94 -11.02
N GLU A 16 7.60 8.51 -9.83
CA GLU A 16 8.87 8.99 -9.30
C GLU A 16 9.54 7.91 -8.45
N ALA A 17 10.83 7.66 -8.72
CA ALA A 17 11.67 6.76 -7.94
C ALA A 17 12.61 7.60 -7.05
N PRO A 18 12.75 7.28 -5.75
CA PRO A 18 12.15 6.16 -5.02
C PRO A 18 10.64 6.33 -4.80
N ASN A 19 9.88 5.25 -5.02
CA ASN A 19 8.43 5.24 -4.91
C ASN A 19 8.02 4.83 -3.48
N ASP A 20 8.13 5.76 -2.53
CA ASP A 20 7.64 5.59 -1.16
C ASP A 20 6.11 5.74 -1.03
N VAL A 21 5.43 5.93 -2.17
CA VAL A 21 3.98 6.10 -2.27
C VAL A 21 3.29 4.75 -2.42
N GLN A 22 3.76 3.87 -3.31
CA GLN A 22 3.12 2.57 -3.55
C GLN A 22 3.72 1.50 -2.63
N LEU A 23 2.89 0.89 -1.79
CA LEU A 23 3.28 -0.17 -0.87
C LEU A 23 2.74 -1.52 -1.35
N HIS A 24 3.62 -2.52 -1.30
CA HIS A 24 3.24 -3.92 -1.50
C HIS A 24 2.91 -4.53 -0.13
N VAL A 25 1.61 -4.69 0.16
CA VAL A 25 1.12 -5.14 1.47
C VAL A 25 0.44 -6.49 1.33
N TYR A 26 0.90 -7.46 2.10
CA TYR A 26 0.32 -8.79 2.22
C TYR A 26 -0.33 -8.93 3.58
N THR A 27 -1.51 -9.55 3.63
CA THR A 27 -2.06 -9.99 4.92
C THR A 27 -1.23 -11.15 5.46
N ASP A 28 -1.24 -11.33 6.78
CA ASP A 28 -0.54 -12.43 7.45
C ASP A 28 -0.84 -13.80 6.82
N LYS A 29 -2.10 -14.03 6.43
CA LYS A 29 -2.53 -15.25 5.74
C LYS A 29 -1.94 -15.39 4.34
N GLU A 30 -1.82 -14.30 3.58
CA GLU A 30 -1.22 -14.33 2.25
C GLU A 30 0.29 -14.55 2.35
N TRP A 31 0.93 -13.91 3.34
CA TRP A 31 2.34 -14.13 3.60
C TRP A 31 2.61 -15.57 4.03
N ASP A 32 1.79 -16.13 4.94
CA ASP A 32 1.87 -17.52 5.37
C ASP A 32 1.73 -18.50 4.20
N ASP A 33 0.80 -18.24 3.27
CA ASP A 33 0.64 -19.03 2.05
C ASP A 33 1.89 -18.96 1.16
N ILE A 34 2.47 -17.76 0.98
CA ILE A 34 3.70 -17.53 0.19
C ILE A 34 4.89 -18.27 0.79
N ILE A 35 5.09 -18.21 2.10
CA ILE A 35 6.23 -18.87 2.77
C ILE A 35 6.05 -20.39 2.88
N ASN A 36 4.82 -20.89 2.91
CA ASN A 36 4.53 -22.33 2.97
C ASN A 36 4.60 -23.02 1.59
N MET A 37 4.76 -22.26 0.48
CA MET A 37 4.86 -22.82 -0.87
C MET A 37 6.21 -23.50 -1.19
N GLY A 38 7.25 -23.38 -0.36
CA GLY A 38 8.50 -24.13 -0.54
C GLY A 38 9.65 -23.73 0.37
N ASP A 39 10.73 -24.51 0.34
CA ASP A 39 11.94 -24.31 1.17
C ASP A 39 12.75 -23.03 0.85
N LEU A 40 12.50 -22.38 -0.29
CA LEU A 40 13.21 -21.17 -0.72
C LEU A 40 12.23 -20.14 -1.29
N ILE A 41 12.14 -18.98 -0.64
CA ILE A 41 11.36 -17.83 -1.12
C ILE A 41 12.16 -17.14 -2.22
N ASP A 42 11.78 -17.36 -3.47
CA ASP A 42 12.33 -16.63 -4.61
C ASP A 42 11.60 -15.28 -4.79
N PRO A 43 12.30 -14.13 -4.79
CA PRO A 43 11.68 -12.82 -4.89
C PRO A 43 10.88 -12.58 -6.17
N LEU A 44 11.18 -13.30 -7.27
CA LEU A 44 10.45 -13.20 -8.54
C LEU A 44 9.18 -14.07 -8.55
N SER A 45 9.06 -15.00 -7.61
CA SER A 45 7.93 -15.91 -7.47
C SER A 45 6.88 -15.40 -6.49
N ILE A 46 7.13 -14.26 -5.82
CA ILE A 46 6.17 -13.63 -4.92
C ILE A 46 5.06 -13.02 -5.77
N PRO A 47 3.80 -13.46 -5.60
CA PRO A 47 2.68 -12.90 -6.36
C PRO A 47 2.44 -11.44 -6.01
N ASP A 48 1.87 -10.69 -6.95
CA ASP A 48 1.40 -9.34 -6.67
C ASP A 48 0.34 -9.36 -5.55
N PRO A 49 0.40 -8.39 -4.61
CA PRO A 49 -0.57 -8.30 -3.54
C PRO A 49 -1.98 -8.05 -4.10
N LYS A 50 -3.00 -8.63 -3.48
CA LYS A 50 -4.40 -8.49 -3.94
C LYS A 50 -4.95 -7.07 -3.89
N ASN A 51 -4.39 -6.22 -3.04
CA ASN A 51 -4.81 -4.84 -2.90
C ASN A 51 -3.61 -3.93 -3.17
N GLU A 52 -3.81 -2.95 -4.03
CA GLU A 52 -2.84 -1.88 -4.18
C GLU A 52 -3.01 -0.89 -3.02
N VAL A 53 -1.91 -0.57 -2.34
CA VAL A 53 -1.92 0.32 -1.17
C VAL A 53 -1.03 1.52 -1.44
N TRP A 54 -1.58 2.72 -1.28
CA TRP A 54 -0.81 3.96 -1.42
C TRP A 54 -0.69 4.66 -0.08
N HIS A 55 0.53 5.02 0.29
CA HIS A 55 0.86 5.75 1.49
C HIS A 55 1.23 7.19 1.13
N CYS A 56 0.66 8.14 1.86
CA CYS A 56 1.06 9.54 1.78
C CYS A 56 2.22 9.80 2.73
N THR A 57 3.39 10.08 2.18
CA THR A 57 4.62 10.42 2.93
C THR A 57 4.52 11.70 3.75
N ASN A 58 3.56 12.58 3.45
CA ASN A 58 3.38 13.86 4.14
C ASN A 58 2.47 13.75 5.37
N CYS A 59 1.31 13.08 5.25
CA CYS A 59 0.32 12.99 6.34
C CYS A 59 0.10 11.58 6.90
N GLY A 60 0.82 10.57 6.40
CA GLY A 60 0.70 9.18 6.84
C GLY A 60 -0.59 8.48 6.43
N ARG A 61 -1.42 9.08 5.57
CA ARG A 61 -2.68 8.47 5.13
C ARG A 61 -2.44 7.30 4.20
N ILE A 62 -3.23 6.25 4.37
CA ILE A 62 -3.14 5.03 3.58
C ILE A 62 -4.43 4.85 2.79
N TYR A 63 -4.31 4.75 1.48
CA TYR A 63 -5.38 4.46 0.54
C TYR A 63 -5.27 3.01 0.11
N VAL A 64 -6.32 2.23 0.30
CA VAL A 64 -6.39 0.85 -0.14
C VAL A 64 -7.34 0.78 -1.33
N PHE A 65 -6.85 0.27 -2.46
CA PHE A 65 -7.62 0.11 -3.69
C PHE A 65 -8.11 -1.32 -3.84
N ASN A 66 -9.27 -1.49 -4.48
CA ASN A 66 -9.78 -2.78 -4.96
C ASN A 66 -9.10 -3.18 -6.28
N GLU A 67 -9.30 -4.43 -6.69
CA GLU A 67 -8.91 -4.94 -8.02
C GLU A 67 -9.48 -4.10 -9.17
N ASP A 68 -10.67 -3.51 -8.99
CA ASP A 68 -11.29 -2.58 -9.94
C ASP A 68 -10.70 -1.16 -9.93
N ASN A 69 -9.57 -0.95 -9.24
CA ASN A 69 -8.89 0.34 -9.09
C ASN A 69 -9.72 1.43 -8.39
N THR A 70 -10.75 1.03 -7.65
CA THR A 70 -11.59 1.91 -6.83
C THR A 70 -11.06 1.97 -5.40
N VAL A 71 -11.15 3.14 -4.75
CA VAL A 71 -10.74 3.27 -3.35
C VAL A 71 -11.68 2.47 -2.46
N LYS A 72 -11.16 1.39 -1.87
CA LYS A 72 -11.88 0.52 -0.93
C LYS A 72 -11.97 1.15 0.44
N ARG A 73 -10.83 1.62 0.95
CA ARG A 73 -10.69 2.17 2.31
C ARG A 73 -9.63 3.26 2.33
N ILE A 74 -9.83 4.21 3.25
CA ILE A 74 -8.86 5.26 3.54
C ILE A 74 -8.62 5.22 5.05
N TYR A 75 -7.37 5.04 5.45
CA TYR A 75 -6.93 5.10 6.83
C TYR A 75 -6.18 6.41 7.06
N SER A 76 -6.43 7.03 8.20
CA SER A 76 -5.71 8.20 8.69
C SER A 76 -5.22 7.93 10.09
N LEU A 77 -4.07 8.49 10.43
CA LEU A 77 -3.59 8.49 11.80
C LEU A 77 -4.63 9.20 12.69
N GLU A 78 -4.86 8.63 13.87
CA GLU A 78 -5.65 9.31 14.90
C GLU A 78 -4.83 10.50 15.41
N GLU A 79 -5.49 11.63 15.64
CA GLU A 79 -4.83 12.79 16.27
C GLU A 79 -4.63 12.42 17.75
N ASP A 80 -3.37 12.34 18.19
CA ASP A 80 -3.04 12.10 19.60
C ASP A 80 -3.77 13.13 20.48
N THR A 81 -4.85 12.70 21.10
CA THR A 81 -5.59 13.44 22.11
C THR A 81 -5.11 13.01 23.49
N GLU A 82 -3.79 12.87 23.65
CA GLU A 82 -3.16 12.75 24.96
C GLU A 82 -2.72 14.16 25.41
N LYS A 83 -3.66 14.86 26.08
CA LYS A 83 -3.40 16.05 26.88
C LYS A 83 -3.15 15.66 28.33
#